data_AF-A0A0N0M0N9-F1
#
_entry.id   AF-A0A0N0M0N9-F1
#
_cell.length_a   1.000
_cell.length_b   1.000
_cell.length_c   1.000
_cell.angle_alpha   90.00
_cell.angle_beta   90.00
_cell.angle_gamma   90.00
#
_symmetry.space_group_name_H-M   'P 1'
#
loop_
_entity.id
_entity.type
_entity.pdbx_description
1 polymer ?
#
loop_
_entity_poly.entity_id
_entity_poly.type
_entity_poly.pdbx_seq_one_letter_code
_entity_poly.pdbx_strand_id
1 'polypeptide(L)'
;MKFQLCASNALNKYLKADLPRLPHEPGKQAGVNTLISDNNSFNWQLQIIDNSYKFREKTIIVCEANSRFTFFIPVSLKLSQEELTQRLEYEWQLMMAETLEVYQLIPRSDIAVLLSDLSKIEFTPHWVKNTDLSISGHISDAALWVTQTLQEEGLYDLPKDLAIELAIYLNTQPKRITNKATGRKDKLIPIERLLSYCQSLVTDQQHDDGSSNEIIDNSNIINFSDYKKG
;
A
#
# COMPACT_ATOMS: atom_id res chain seq x y z
N MET A 1 13.97 1.56 3.37
CA MET A 1 12.92 0.52 3.46
C MET A 1 12.71 -0.13 2.10
N LYS A 2 12.53 -1.45 2.02
CA LYS A 2 12.29 -2.14 0.74
C LYS A 2 10.84 -1.95 0.28
N PHE A 3 10.63 -1.30 -0.85
CA PHE A 3 9.31 -1.19 -1.49
C PHE A 3 9.13 -2.31 -2.53
N GLN A 4 8.59 -3.46 -2.10
CA GLN A 4 8.54 -4.67 -2.91
C GLN A 4 7.27 -4.74 -3.76
N LEU A 5 7.44 -4.66 -5.07
CA LEU A 5 6.40 -4.65 -6.09
C LEU A 5 6.32 -6.02 -6.76
N CYS A 6 5.29 -6.79 -6.37
CA CYS A 6 5.06 -8.14 -6.84
C CYS A 6 4.10 -8.16 -8.03
N ALA A 7 4.65 -8.25 -9.23
CA ALA A 7 3.87 -8.37 -10.45
C ALA A 7 3.31 -9.79 -10.63
N SER A 8 2.02 -9.88 -10.94
CA SER A 8 1.46 -11.12 -11.48
C SER A 8 2.08 -11.47 -12.84
N ASN A 9 1.94 -12.74 -13.26
CA ASN A 9 2.42 -13.16 -14.58
C ASN A 9 1.81 -12.33 -15.73
N ALA A 10 0.53 -11.95 -15.60
CA ALA A 10 -0.16 -11.13 -16.59
C ALA A 10 0.44 -9.73 -16.67
N LEU A 11 0.71 -9.10 -15.53
CA LEU A 11 1.32 -7.77 -15.49
C LEU A 11 2.77 -7.81 -16.01
N ASN A 12 3.56 -8.80 -15.61
CA ASN A 12 4.92 -8.95 -16.11
C ASN A 12 4.96 -9.08 -17.64
N LYS A 13 4.04 -9.87 -18.21
CA LYS A 13 3.89 -10.00 -19.67
C LYS A 13 3.46 -8.68 -20.32
N TYR A 14 2.53 -7.95 -19.70
CA TYR A 14 2.06 -6.66 -20.19
C TYR A 14 3.18 -5.62 -20.26
N LEU A 15 3.96 -5.51 -19.19
CA LEU A 15 5.12 -4.60 -19.10
C LEU A 15 6.28 -5.03 -20.02
N LYS A 16 6.23 -6.26 -20.57
CA LYS A 16 7.36 -6.91 -21.25
C LYS A 16 8.62 -6.92 -20.39
N ALA A 17 8.45 -7.04 -19.08
CA ALA A 17 9.54 -7.10 -18.13
C ALA A 17 10.02 -8.54 -17.98
N ASP A 18 11.32 -8.74 -17.73
CA ASP A 18 11.87 -10.04 -17.34
C ASP A 18 12.21 -10.05 -15.85
N LEU A 19 11.16 -9.91 -15.03
CA LEU A 19 11.34 -9.80 -13.59
C LEU A 19 11.81 -11.13 -12.98
N PRO A 20 12.69 -11.13 -11.97
CA PRO A 20 13.07 -12.33 -11.25
C PRO A 20 11.87 -12.90 -10.50
N ARG A 21 11.78 -14.23 -10.36
CA ARG A 21 10.76 -14.84 -9.49
C ARG A 21 11.17 -14.69 -8.04
N LEU A 22 10.20 -14.41 -7.16
CA LEU A 22 10.46 -14.40 -5.72
C LEU A 22 10.90 -15.82 -5.29
N PRO A 23 12.08 -15.97 -4.64
CA PRO A 23 12.59 -17.27 -4.24
C PRO A 23 11.65 -17.93 -3.23
N HIS A 24 11.75 -19.25 -3.11
CA HIS A 24 10.91 -20.07 -2.24
C HIS A 24 11.72 -21.26 -1.75
N GLU A 25 11.28 -21.85 -0.64
CA GLU A 25 11.88 -23.08 -0.11
C GLU A 25 11.74 -24.25 -1.11
N PRO A 26 12.71 -25.18 -1.15
CA PRO A 26 12.62 -26.37 -1.96
C PRO A 26 11.30 -27.11 -1.76
N GLY A 27 10.56 -27.35 -2.85
CA GLY A 27 9.27 -28.07 -2.83
C GLY A 27 8.01 -27.21 -2.80
N LYS A 28 8.12 -25.88 -2.64
CA LYS A 28 7.00 -24.95 -2.90
C LYS A 28 6.99 -24.52 -4.38
N GLN A 29 5.95 -23.82 -4.82
CA GLN A 29 5.91 -23.30 -6.19
C GLN A 29 6.57 -21.91 -6.26
N ALA A 30 7.59 -21.76 -7.11
CA ALA A 30 8.25 -20.49 -7.34
C ALA A 30 7.28 -19.39 -7.80
N GLY A 31 7.31 -18.24 -7.13
CA GLY A 31 6.43 -17.11 -7.43
C GLY A 31 4.99 -17.29 -6.95
N VAL A 32 4.74 -18.17 -5.98
CA VAL A 32 3.45 -18.30 -5.27
C VAL A 32 3.72 -18.26 -3.76
N ASN A 33 4.27 -17.15 -3.30
CA ASN A 33 4.58 -16.93 -1.89
C ASN A 33 3.60 -15.95 -1.24
N THR A 34 3.39 -16.13 0.06
CA THR A 34 2.70 -15.13 0.87
C THR A 34 3.58 -13.90 1.04
N LEU A 35 2.99 -12.73 0.84
CA LEU A 35 3.62 -11.45 1.10
C LEU A 35 3.30 -11.00 2.53
N ILE A 36 4.29 -10.42 3.19
CA ILE A 36 4.17 -9.89 4.55
C ILE A 36 4.85 -8.53 4.54
N SER A 37 4.14 -7.49 4.94
CA SER A 37 4.74 -6.18 5.17
C SER A 37 5.13 -6.06 6.64
N ASP A 38 6.35 -5.59 6.87
CA ASP A 38 6.98 -5.40 8.17
C ASP A 38 7.80 -4.10 8.17
N ASN A 39 8.61 -3.86 9.21
CA ASN A 39 9.40 -2.65 9.34
C ASN A 39 10.47 -2.49 8.24
N ASN A 40 10.87 -3.59 7.60
CA ASN A 40 11.92 -3.59 6.59
C ASN A 40 11.38 -3.62 5.16
N SER A 41 10.17 -4.12 4.97
CA SER A 41 9.60 -4.38 3.66
C SER A 41 8.13 -3.99 3.57
N PHE A 42 7.83 -3.17 2.57
CA PHE A 42 6.48 -2.75 2.22
C PHE A 42 6.06 -3.48 0.95
N ASN A 43 5.18 -4.47 1.08
CA ASN A 43 4.92 -5.44 0.03
C ASN A 43 3.56 -5.20 -0.63
N TRP A 44 3.57 -5.13 -1.96
CA TRP A 44 2.40 -4.86 -2.77
C TRP A 44 2.26 -5.91 -3.86
N GLN A 45 1.03 -6.40 -4.08
CA GLN A 45 0.70 -7.25 -5.22
C GLN A 45 -0.01 -6.44 -6.30
N LEU A 46 0.46 -6.61 -7.53
CA LEU A 46 -0.03 -5.87 -8.68
C LEU A 46 -0.56 -6.83 -9.73
N GLN A 47 -1.80 -6.58 -10.18
CA GLN A 47 -2.46 -7.39 -11.20
C GLN A 47 -3.12 -6.49 -12.23
N ILE A 48 -2.87 -6.77 -13.51
CA ILE A 48 -3.58 -6.12 -14.60
C ILE A 48 -4.83 -6.92 -14.97
N ILE A 49 -5.92 -6.21 -15.23
CA ILE A 49 -7.17 -6.77 -15.74
C ILE A 49 -7.57 -6.09 -17.05
N ASP A 50 -8.31 -6.80 -17.88
CA ASP A 50 -9.01 -6.21 -19.02
C ASP A 50 -10.30 -5.57 -18.49
N ASN A 51 -10.55 -4.30 -18.80
CA ASN A 51 -11.79 -3.63 -18.40
C ASN A 51 -13.01 -4.25 -19.10
N SER A 52 -12.81 -4.63 -20.37
CA SER A 52 -13.76 -5.37 -21.17
C SER A 52 -13.01 -6.34 -22.09
N TYR A 53 -13.66 -7.43 -22.46
CA TYR A 53 -13.04 -8.50 -23.25
C TYR A 53 -12.47 -7.96 -24.57
N LYS A 54 -11.16 -8.16 -24.78
CA LYS A 54 -10.40 -7.71 -25.97
C LYS A 54 -10.27 -6.19 -26.17
N PHE A 55 -10.67 -5.37 -25.21
CA PHE A 55 -10.45 -3.92 -25.29
C PHE A 55 -9.01 -3.53 -24.92
N ARG A 56 -8.60 -2.34 -25.36
CA ARG A 56 -7.23 -1.83 -25.17
C ARG A 56 -7.04 -1.32 -23.75
N GLU A 57 -8.11 -0.75 -23.20
CA GLU A 57 -8.22 -0.17 -21.88
C GLU A 57 -8.12 -1.26 -20.83
N LYS A 58 -7.23 -1.05 -19.86
CA LYS A 58 -6.92 -1.98 -18.78
C LYS A 58 -6.84 -1.21 -17.47
N THR A 59 -6.96 -1.94 -16.39
CA THR A 59 -6.74 -1.40 -15.05
C THR A 59 -5.72 -2.26 -14.33
N ILE A 60 -4.71 -1.62 -13.73
CA ILE A 60 -3.83 -2.29 -12.78
C ILE A 60 -4.44 -2.09 -11.40
N ILE A 61 -4.69 -3.20 -10.73
CA ILE A 61 -5.13 -3.26 -9.34
C ILE A 61 -3.88 -3.46 -8.49
N VAL A 62 -3.70 -2.57 -7.52
CA VAL A 62 -2.56 -2.54 -6.63
C VAL A 62 -3.07 -2.77 -5.22
N CYS A 63 -2.58 -3.81 -4.53
CA CYS A 63 -3.09 -4.21 -3.22
C CYS A 63 -1.93 -4.47 -2.24
N GLU A 64 -1.95 -3.79 -1.11
CA GLU A 64 -0.95 -3.93 -0.05
C GLU A 64 -1.18 -5.23 0.74
N ALA A 65 -0.10 -5.94 1.07
CA ALA A 65 -0.16 -7.29 1.57
C ALA A 65 -0.81 -7.44 2.96
N ASN A 66 -0.53 -6.53 3.89
CA ASN A 66 -0.95 -6.62 5.29
C ASN A 66 -2.35 -6.03 5.52
N SER A 67 -2.58 -4.81 5.04
CA SER A 67 -3.81 -4.03 5.18
C SER A 67 -4.88 -4.35 4.15
N ARG A 68 -4.50 -4.95 3.02
CA ARG A 68 -5.39 -5.10 1.85
C ARG A 68 -5.89 -3.76 1.31
N PHE A 69 -5.18 -2.68 1.61
CA PHE A 69 -5.41 -1.37 1.01
C PHE A 69 -5.21 -1.48 -0.49
N THR A 70 -6.20 -1.04 -1.26
CA THR A 70 -6.29 -1.29 -2.70
C THR A 70 -6.50 0.02 -3.44
N PHE A 71 -5.78 0.21 -4.54
CA PHE A 71 -6.02 1.32 -5.46
C PHE A 71 -5.84 0.89 -6.92
N PHE A 72 -6.21 1.77 -7.84
CA PHE A 72 -6.32 1.46 -9.24
C PHE A 72 -5.51 2.41 -10.10
N ILE A 73 -4.81 1.87 -11.08
CA ILE A 73 -4.10 2.64 -12.10
C ILE A 73 -4.76 2.33 -13.44
N PRO A 74 -5.58 3.24 -13.99
CA PRO A 74 -6.11 3.12 -15.34
C PRO A 74 -4.98 3.19 -16.37
N VAL A 75 -5.03 2.30 -17.37
CA VAL A 75 -3.99 2.16 -18.39
C VAL A 75 -4.64 2.11 -19.78
N SER A 76 -4.51 3.22 -20.52
CA SER A 76 -4.98 3.36 -21.90
C SER A 76 -3.87 3.24 -22.95
N LEU A 77 -2.61 3.46 -22.53
CA LEU A 77 -1.42 3.36 -23.36
C LEU A 77 -0.42 2.38 -22.74
N LYS A 78 0.51 1.87 -23.56
CA LYS A 78 1.54 0.96 -23.08
C LYS A 78 2.39 1.66 -22.00
N LEU A 79 2.40 1.10 -20.81
CA LEU A 79 3.18 1.57 -19.66
C LEU A 79 4.47 0.75 -19.52
N SER A 80 5.60 1.41 -19.31
CA SER A 80 6.86 0.77 -18.95
C SER A 80 6.93 0.46 -17.45
N GLN A 81 7.85 -0.43 -17.06
CA GLN A 81 8.08 -0.73 -15.64
C GLN A 81 8.52 0.53 -14.87
N GLU A 82 9.35 1.37 -15.47
CA GLU A 82 9.87 2.60 -14.85
C GLU A 82 8.74 3.61 -14.60
N GLU A 83 7.92 3.90 -15.62
CA GLU A 83 6.78 4.80 -15.47
C GLU A 83 5.77 4.29 -14.44
N LEU A 84 5.54 2.98 -14.38
CA LEU A 84 4.70 2.37 -13.36
C LEU A 84 5.32 2.51 -11.97
N THR A 85 6.63 2.37 -11.83
CA THR A 85 7.34 2.53 -10.55
C THR A 85 7.15 3.93 -9.99
N GLN A 86 7.39 4.95 -10.80
CA GLN A 86 7.24 6.36 -10.42
C GLN A 86 5.81 6.70 -9.99
N ARG A 87 4.81 6.16 -10.72
CA ARG A 87 3.41 6.31 -10.31
C ARG A 87 3.14 5.66 -8.96
N LEU A 88 3.61 4.43 -8.76
CA LEU A 88 3.37 3.68 -7.54
C LEU A 88 3.94 4.40 -6.32
N GLU A 89 5.16 4.94 -6.39
CA GLU A 89 5.82 5.65 -5.28
C GLU A 89 4.98 6.81 -4.71
N TYR A 90 4.20 7.47 -5.56
CA TYR A 90 3.36 8.60 -5.19
C TYR A 90 1.88 8.22 -4.96
N GLU A 91 1.30 7.41 -5.85
CA GLU A 91 -0.15 7.18 -5.88
C GLU A 91 -0.67 6.46 -4.62
N TRP A 92 0.14 5.61 -3.97
CA TRP A 92 -0.31 4.99 -2.72
C TRP A 92 -0.48 6.02 -1.60
N GLN A 93 0.41 7.02 -1.53
CA GLN A 93 0.36 8.09 -0.51
C GLN A 93 -0.83 9.02 -0.76
N LEU A 94 -1.02 9.41 -2.03
CA LEU A 94 -2.18 10.19 -2.43
C LEU A 94 -3.47 9.45 -2.07
N MET A 95 -3.61 8.18 -2.46
CA MET A 95 -4.83 7.43 -2.19
C MET A 95 -5.08 7.26 -0.69
N MET A 96 -4.01 7.04 0.09
CA MET A 96 -4.13 6.99 1.55
C MET A 96 -4.63 8.31 2.12
N ALA A 97 -4.09 9.45 1.67
CA ALA A 97 -4.52 10.77 2.10
C ALA A 97 -5.99 11.04 1.79
N GLU A 98 -6.40 10.82 0.53
CA GLU A 98 -7.79 10.98 0.07
C GLU A 98 -8.74 10.09 0.89
N THR A 99 -8.36 8.83 1.13
CA THR A 99 -9.17 7.91 1.93
C THR A 99 -9.27 8.35 3.39
N LEU A 100 -8.19 8.86 3.99
CA LEU A 100 -8.21 9.38 5.36
C LEU A 100 -9.04 10.66 5.48
N GLU A 101 -8.99 11.54 4.48
CA GLU A 101 -9.80 12.76 4.45
C GLU A 101 -11.30 12.42 4.41
N VAL A 102 -11.71 11.43 3.60
CA VAL A 102 -13.11 10.99 3.53
C VAL A 102 -13.54 10.17 4.75
N TYR A 103 -12.69 9.25 5.23
CA TYR A 103 -13.02 8.37 6.35
C TYR A 103 -12.93 9.08 7.71
N GLN A 104 -12.23 10.22 7.79
CA GLN A 104 -12.12 11.09 8.97
C GLN A 104 -11.57 10.38 10.21
N LEU A 105 -10.64 9.43 10.02
CA LEU A 105 -10.03 8.69 11.11
C LEU A 105 -9.07 9.54 11.95
N ILE A 106 -8.44 10.53 11.33
CA ILE A 106 -7.56 11.51 11.96
C ILE A 106 -7.80 12.91 11.37
N PRO A 107 -7.47 13.99 12.10
CA PRO A 107 -7.53 15.36 11.58
C PRO A 107 -6.69 15.56 10.32
N ARG A 108 -7.10 16.49 9.45
CA ARG A 108 -6.37 16.82 8.21
C ARG A 108 -4.94 17.30 8.47
N SER A 109 -4.72 18.03 9.57
CA SER A 109 -3.37 18.42 10.02
C SER A 109 -2.47 17.21 10.23
N ASP A 110 -3.02 16.15 10.80
CA ASP A 110 -2.28 14.97 11.21
C ASP A 110 -1.99 14.08 9.99
N ILE A 111 -2.87 14.10 8.98
CA ILE A 111 -2.59 13.51 7.66
C ILE A 111 -1.35 14.18 7.05
N ALA A 112 -1.31 15.52 7.03
CA ALA A 112 -0.19 16.26 6.47
C ALA A 112 1.13 15.99 7.21
N VAL A 113 1.09 15.94 8.55
CA VAL A 113 2.26 15.57 9.38
C VAL A 113 2.72 14.15 9.06
N LEU A 114 1.80 13.18 9.01
CA LEU A 114 2.13 11.79 8.70
C LEU A 114 2.77 11.65 7.31
N LEU A 115 2.24 12.30 6.28
CA LEU A 115 2.84 12.29 4.94
C LEU A 115 4.21 12.95 4.92
N SER A 116 4.39 14.05 5.67
CA SER A 116 5.69 14.71 5.79
C SER A 116 6.73 13.78 6.44
N ASP A 117 6.34 13.00 7.44
CA ASP A 117 7.25 12.05 8.09
C ASP A 117 7.53 10.83 7.21
N LEU A 118 6.51 10.29 6.54
CA LEU A 118 6.68 9.20 5.57
C LEU A 118 7.62 9.59 4.43
N SER A 119 7.63 10.87 4.00
CA SER A 119 8.53 11.36 2.95
C SER A 119 10.02 11.31 3.32
N LYS A 120 10.33 11.19 4.63
CA LYS A 120 11.70 11.03 5.12
C LYS A 120 12.19 9.58 5.04
N ILE A 121 11.26 8.63 4.88
CA ILE A 121 11.59 7.22 4.72
C ILE A 121 11.90 6.96 3.24
N GLU A 122 13.12 6.49 2.96
CA GLU A 122 13.48 6.06 1.62
C GLU A 122 12.80 4.72 1.29
N PHE A 123 11.83 4.74 0.36
CA PHE A 123 11.18 3.56 -0.18
C PHE A 123 11.88 3.09 -1.46
N THR A 124 12.81 2.15 -1.35
CA THR A 124 13.59 1.68 -2.51
C THR A 124 12.80 0.62 -3.31
N PRO A 125 12.42 0.87 -4.59
CA PRO A 125 11.60 -0.06 -5.36
C PRO A 125 12.33 -1.36 -5.71
N HIS A 126 11.64 -2.48 -5.56
CA HIS A 126 12.15 -3.81 -5.90
C HIS A 126 11.08 -4.65 -6.58
N TRP A 127 11.30 -4.98 -7.85
CA TRP A 127 10.34 -5.75 -8.64
C TRP A 127 10.63 -7.25 -8.65
N VAL A 128 9.59 -8.05 -8.45
CA VAL A 128 9.63 -9.50 -8.56
C VAL A 128 8.34 -10.05 -9.18
N LYS A 129 8.41 -11.25 -9.76
CA LYS A 129 7.22 -12.05 -10.09
C LYS A 129 6.77 -12.83 -8.87
N ASN A 130 5.54 -12.59 -8.42
CA ASN A 130 4.90 -13.36 -7.36
C ASN A 130 3.37 -13.27 -7.47
N THR A 131 2.66 -14.27 -6.95
CA THR A 131 1.21 -14.27 -6.77
C THR A 131 0.87 -14.86 -5.41
N ASP A 132 0.51 -14.00 -4.47
CA ASP A 132 0.02 -14.39 -3.16
C ASP A 132 -1.48 -14.71 -3.23
N LEU A 133 -1.79 -16.00 -3.16
CA LEU A 133 -3.16 -16.51 -3.18
C LEU A 133 -4.02 -15.99 -2.01
N SER A 134 -3.39 -15.59 -0.89
CA SER A 134 -4.12 -15.02 0.24
C SER A 134 -4.63 -13.60 -0.04
N ILE A 135 -4.03 -12.89 -0.99
CA ILE A 135 -4.43 -11.54 -1.44
C ILE A 135 -5.31 -11.63 -2.69
N SER A 136 -5.06 -12.61 -3.56
CA SER A 136 -5.75 -12.77 -4.86
C SER A 136 -7.27 -12.71 -4.77
N GLY A 137 -7.89 -13.24 -3.70
CA GLY A 137 -9.33 -13.14 -3.51
C GLY A 137 -9.85 -11.70 -3.43
N HIS A 138 -9.13 -10.80 -2.76
CA HIS A 138 -9.50 -9.38 -2.67
C HIS A 138 -9.21 -8.61 -3.95
N ILE A 139 -8.15 -8.98 -4.67
CA ILE A 139 -7.86 -8.39 -5.99
C ILE A 139 -8.94 -8.80 -7.00
N SER A 140 -9.40 -10.06 -6.98
CA SER A 140 -10.51 -10.51 -7.82
C SER A 140 -11.81 -9.80 -7.48
N ASP A 141 -12.11 -9.59 -6.19
CA ASP A 141 -13.26 -8.80 -5.75
C ASP A 141 -13.18 -7.34 -6.25
N ALA A 142 -12.03 -6.69 -6.06
CA ALA A 142 -11.79 -5.35 -6.59
C ALA A 142 -11.90 -5.29 -8.13
N ALA A 143 -11.47 -6.34 -8.84
CA ALA A 143 -11.62 -6.44 -10.29
C ALA A 143 -13.10 -6.48 -10.70
N LEU A 144 -13.94 -7.22 -9.96
CA LEU A 144 -15.37 -7.25 -10.20
C LEU A 144 -15.98 -5.85 -10.04
N TRP A 145 -15.65 -5.15 -8.95
CA TRP A 145 -16.10 -3.76 -8.74
C TRP A 145 -15.72 -2.85 -9.91
N VAL A 146 -14.48 -2.91 -10.39
CA VAL A 146 -14.06 -2.14 -11.56
C VAL A 146 -14.90 -2.51 -12.79
N THR A 147 -14.98 -3.78 -13.15
CA THR A 147 -15.69 -4.20 -14.38
C THR A 147 -17.20 -3.95 -14.34
N GLN A 148 -17.84 -4.10 -13.18
CA GLN A 148 -19.27 -3.87 -13.01
C GLN A 148 -19.58 -2.37 -13.07
N THR A 149 -18.82 -1.54 -12.37
CA THR A 149 -19.01 -0.09 -12.40
C THR A 149 -18.84 0.46 -13.82
N LEU A 150 -17.81 0.00 -14.54
CA LEU A 150 -17.62 0.39 -15.94
C LEU A 150 -18.79 -0.05 -16.83
N GLN A 151 -19.31 -1.26 -16.62
CA GLN A 151 -20.45 -1.76 -17.37
C GLN A 151 -21.74 -0.97 -17.09
N GLU A 152 -21.99 -0.64 -15.82
CA GLU A 152 -23.18 0.10 -15.38
C GLU A 152 -23.16 1.55 -15.89
N GLU A 153 -22.00 2.20 -15.87
CA GLU A 153 -21.80 3.57 -16.36
C GLU A 153 -21.60 3.65 -17.89
N GLY A 154 -21.51 2.50 -18.58
CA GLY A 154 -21.28 2.46 -20.03
C GLY A 154 -19.89 2.97 -20.44
N LEU A 155 -18.89 2.82 -19.57
CA LEU A 155 -17.51 3.28 -19.74
C LEU A 155 -16.58 2.15 -20.20
N TYR A 156 -15.53 2.50 -20.94
CA TYR A 156 -14.52 1.54 -21.43
C TYR A 156 -13.19 1.65 -20.67
N ASP A 157 -12.80 2.88 -20.32
CA ASP A 157 -11.71 3.19 -19.42
C ASP A 157 -12.24 3.55 -18.04
N LEU A 158 -11.41 3.36 -17.00
CA LEU A 158 -11.72 3.78 -15.64
C LEU A 158 -11.28 5.23 -15.46
N PRO A 159 -12.21 6.22 -15.39
CA PRO A 159 -11.84 7.60 -15.15
C PRO A 159 -11.15 7.73 -13.80
N LYS A 160 -10.24 8.72 -13.70
CA LYS A 160 -9.44 8.92 -12.48
C LYS A 160 -10.31 9.15 -11.25
N ASP A 161 -11.36 9.97 -11.37
CA ASP A 161 -12.23 10.29 -10.24
C ASP A 161 -12.99 9.03 -9.76
N LEU A 162 -13.51 8.24 -10.71
CA LEU A 162 -14.17 6.97 -10.39
C LEU A 162 -13.20 5.94 -9.78
N ALA A 163 -11.94 5.92 -10.22
CA ALA A 163 -10.90 5.09 -9.61
C ALA A 163 -10.66 5.47 -8.14
N ILE A 164 -10.64 6.77 -7.84
CA ILE A 164 -10.49 7.29 -6.47
C ILE A 164 -11.71 6.91 -5.62
N GLU A 165 -12.92 7.18 -6.12
CA GLU A 165 -14.16 6.87 -5.40
C GLU A 165 -14.28 5.37 -5.08
N LEU A 166 -14.02 4.50 -6.06
CA LEU A 166 -14.04 3.05 -5.85
C LEU A 166 -12.97 2.60 -4.84
N ALA A 167 -11.76 3.16 -4.92
CA ALA A 167 -10.69 2.82 -3.99
C ALA A 167 -11.06 3.24 -2.55
N ILE A 168 -11.57 4.46 -2.36
CA ILE A 168 -12.04 4.95 -1.06
C ILE A 168 -13.15 4.05 -0.51
N TYR A 169 -14.14 3.73 -1.34
CA TYR A 169 -15.21 2.81 -0.94
C TYR A 169 -14.64 1.47 -0.48
N LEU A 170 -13.80 0.82 -1.27
CA LEU A 170 -13.23 -0.49 -0.92
C LEU A 170 -12.30 -0.47 0.29
N ASN A 171 -11.63 0.65 0.54
CA ASN A 171 -10.69 0.78 1.65
C ASN A 171 -11.35 1.17 2.98
N THR A 172 -12.62 1.56 2.94
CA THR A 172 -13.45 1.84 4.12
C THR A 172 -14.40 0.68 4.47
N GLN A 173 -14.52 -0.34 3.61
CA GLN A 173 -15.32 -1.53 3.91
C GLN A 173 -14.55 -2.57 4.74
N PRO A 174 -15.21 -3.25 5.71
CA PRO A 174 -14.61 -4.36 6.43
C PRO A 174 -14.27 -5.55 5.52
N LYS A 175 -12.99 -5.94 5.49
CA LYS A 175 -12.50 -7.12 4.79
C LYS A 175 -12.28 -8.28 5.75
N ARG A 176 -12.68 -9.49 5.34
CA ARG A 176 -12.41 -10.73 6.09
C ARG A 176 -11.08 -11.33 5.65
N ILE A 177 -10.18 -11.55 6.59
CA ILE A 177 -8.89 -12.24 6.34
C ILE A 177 -8.80 -13.50 7.19
N THR A 178 -7.98 -14.45 6.77
CA THR A 178 -7.62 -15.60 7.61
C THR A 178 -6.35 -15.26 8.37
N ASN A 179 -6.41 -15.26 9.70
CA ASN A 179 -5.24 -15.19 10.55
C ASN A 179 -4.44 -16.48 10.42
N LYS A 180 -3.20 -16.40 9.96
CA LYS A 180 -2.39 -17.60 9.70
C LYS A 180 -1.88 -18.27 10.97
N ALA A 181 -1.73 -17.51 12.06
CA ALA A 181 -1.28 -18.06 13.34
C ALA A 181 -2.39 -18.85 14.04
N THR A 182 -3.64 -18.37 13.96
CA THR A 182 -4.78 -18.97 14.68
C THR A 182 -5.73 -19.78 13.79
N GLY A 183 -5.62 -19.62 12.46
CA GLY A 183 -6.55 -20.19 11.48
C GLY A 183 -7.93 -19.54 11.44
N ARG A 184 -8.20 -18.55 12.30
CA ARG A 184 -9.51 -17.91 12.43
C ARG A 184 -9.73 -16.80 11.41
N LYS A 185 -11.00 -16.49 11.17
CA LYS A 185 -11.39 -15.35 10.34
C LYS A 185 -11.40 -14.08 11.19
N ASP A 186 -10.53 -13.14 10.83
CA ASP A 186 -10.49 -11.81 11.41
C ASP A 186 -11.12 -10.80 10.43
N LYS A 187 -11.58 -9.67 10.96
CA LYS A 187 -12.04 -8.54 10.17
C LYS A 187 -11.06 -7.38 10.35
N LEU A 188 -10.81 -6.65 9.28
CA LEU A 188 -10.06 -5.40 9.32
C LEU A 188 -10.71 -4.40 8.37
N ILE A 189 -10.48 -3.11 8.61
CA ILE A 189 -10.75 -2.06 7.65
C ILE A 189 -9.40 -1.64 7.04
N PRO A 190 -9.24 -1.68 5.70
CA PRO A 190 -7.94 -1.47 5.08
C PRO A 190 -7.25 -0.16 5.46
N ILE A 191 -7.98 0.95 5.44
CA ILE A 191 -7.38 2.26 5.77
C ILE A 191 -6.93 2.34 7.24
N GLU A 192 -7.68 1.78 8.17
CA GLU A 192 -7.28 1.72 9.59
C GLU A 192 -5.99 0.92 9.75
N ARG A 193 -5.93 -0.25 9.10
CA ARG A 193 -4.77 -1.14 9.18
C ARG A 193 -3.53 -0.54 8.53
N LEU A 194 -3.70 0.15 7.40
CA LEU A 194 -2.61 0.86 6.74
C LEU A 194 -2.12 2.04 7.58
N LEU A 195 -3.04 2.84 8.15
CA LEU A 195 -2.68 3.95 9.02
C LEU A 195 -1.84 3.48 10.20
N SER A 196 -2.28 2.43 10.91
CA SER A 196 -1.52 1.88 12.05
C SER A 196 -0.11 1.44 11.64
N TYR A 197 0.02 0.83 10.45
CA TYR A 197 1.32 0.42 9.92
C TYR A 197 2.22 1.63 9.60
N CYS A 198 1.69 2.65 8.92
CA CYS A 198 2.46 3.87 8.63
C CYS A 198 2.89 4.60 9.91
N GLN A 199 2.02 4.66 10.92
CA GLN A 199 2.35 5.25 12.22
C GLN A 199 3.47 4.49 12.94
N SER A 200 3.48 3.15 12.88
CA SER A 200 4.59 2.37 13.46
C SER A 200 5.91 2.61 12.73
N LEU A 201 5.90 2.70 11.39
CA LEU A 201 7.11 2.99 10.62
C LEU A 201 7.75 4.34 10.98
N VAL A 202 6.93 5.38 11.13
CA VAL A 202 7.40 6.72 11.50
C VAL A 202 7.95 6.74 12.93
N THR A 203 7.28 6.05 13.86
CA THR A 203 7.71 5.99 15.26
C THR A 203 9.07 5.28 15.39
N ASP A 204 9.24 4.15 14.68
CA ASP A 204 10.48 3.39 14.72
C ASP A 204 11.67 4.18 14.15
N GLN A 205 11.46 4.98 13.09
CA GLN A 205 12.52 5.85 12.55
C GLN A 205 12.97 6.93 13.54
N GLN A 206 12.05 7.52 14.31
CA GLN A 206 12.40 8.51 15.33
C GLN A 206 13.24 7.91 16.46
N HIS A 207 13.06 6.64 16.77
CA HIS A 207 13.88 5.93 17.75
C HIS A 207 15.29 5.61 17.24
N ASP A 208 15.44 5.29 15.95
CA ASP A 208 16.76 5.05 15.34
C ASP A 208 17.59 6.34 15.23
N ASP A 209 16.98 7.47 14.84
CA ASP A 209 17.66 8.77 14.74
C ASP A 209 18.05 9.35 16.12
N GLY A 210 17.32 9.00 17.18
CA GLY A 210 17.60 9.38 18.58
C GLY A 210 18.73 8.58 19.25
N SER A 211 19.33 7.60 18.57
CA SER A 211 20.44 6.78 19.07
C SER A 211 21.84 7.33 18.72
N SER A 212 21.90 8.57 18.22
CA SER A 212 23.15 9.34 18.17
C SER A 212 23.39 10.00 19.54
N ASN A 213 24.47 9.61 20.22
CA ASN A 213 24.88 10.13 21.52
C ASN A 213 25.10 11.66 21.49
N GLU A 214 24.06 12.46 21.67
CA GLU A 214 24.21 13.80 22.22
C GLU A 214 24.09 13.72 23.74
N ILE A 215 25.24 13.91 24.40
CA ILE A 215 25.29 14.18 25.83
C ILE A 215 24.59 15.51 26.04
N ILE A 216 23.31 15.47 26.41
CA ILE A 216 22.55 16.66 26.80
C ILE A 216 23.15 17.15 28.12
N ASP A 217 23.94 18.22 28.05
CA ASP A 217 24.42 18.94 29.22
C ASP A 217 23.22 19.62 29.91
N ASN A 218 22.72 18.99 30.97
CA ASN A 218 21.57 19.46 31.75
C ASN A 218 21.91 20.65 32.68
N SER A 219 23.04 21.32 32.49
CA SER A 219 23.51 22.44 33.32
C SER A 219 22.63 23.71 33.26
N ASN A 220 21.68 23.79 32.30
CA ASN A 220 20.83 24.97 32.09
C ASN A 220 19.33 24.77 32.38
N ILE A 221 18.91 23.62 32.93
CA ILE A 221 17.50 23.38 33.26
C ILE A 221 17.22 23.88 34.67
N ILE A 222 16.65 25.08 34.78
CA ILE A 222 16.10 25.60 36.05
C ILE A 222 14.80 24.86 36.34
N ASN A 223 14.74 24.15 37.48
CA ASN A 223 13.59 23.37 37.88
C ASN A 223 12.59 24.26 38.64
N PHE A 224 11.31 24.24 38.22
CA PHE A 224 10.26 25.08 38.83
C PHE A 224 10.01 24.76 40.32
N SER A 225 10.54 23.65 40.84
CA SER A 225 10.55 23.31 42.27
C SER A 225 11.45 24.20 43.12
N ASP A 226 12.37 24.95 42.52
CA ASP A 226 13.35 25.77 43.23
C ASP A 226 12.80 27.15 43.64
N TYR A 227 11.59 27.48 43.19
CA TYR A 227 10.85 28.67 43.65
C TYR A 227 10.07 28.37 44.94
N LYS A 228 10.71 28.53 46.10
CA LYS A 228 9.99 28.72 47.37
C LYS A 228 9.55 30.18 47.48
N LYS A 229 8.23 30.41 47.46
CA LYS A 229 7.61 31.70 47.80
C LYS A 229 7.96 32.05 49.26
N GLY A 230 8.58 33.21 49.45
CA GLY A 230 8.66 33.89 50.75
C GLY A 230 7.35 34.58 51.12
#